data_AF-A0A6M1T9N9-F1
#
_entry.id   AF-A0A6M1T9N9-F1
#
_cell.length_a   1.000
_cell.length_b   1.000
_cell.length_c   1.000
_cell.angle_alpha   90.00
_cell.angle_beta   90.00
_cell.angle_gamma   90.00
#
_symmetry.space_group_name_H-M   'P 1'
#
loop_
_entity.id
_entity.type
_entity.pdbx_description
1 polymer ?
#
loop_
_entity_poly.entity_id
_entity_poly.type
_entity_poly.pdbx_seq_one_letter_code
_entity_poly.pdbx_strand_id
1 'polypeptide(L)'
;MSEYNIRKGLKVAGAGFIASLAMFLLIFLGINVLEFAPFNVPPSAAFLYNLGVENQIYALLLHFAYGMFWSFVLVYTFEEDTTIKKALLLSITLWVFMMLVYSPLIGWGIFGFGYAQSLAPDHPLFLKGTASYIIITLLVHLVYGYILGFLDSRWIGKK
;
A
#
# COMPACT_ATOMS: atom_id res chain seq x y z
N MET A 1 4.56 -20.08 -22.82
CA MET A 1 3.77 -18.87 -22.52
C MET A 1 3.86 -17.97 -23.75
N SER A 2 2.75 -17.48 -24.32
CA SER A 2 2.83 -16.66 -25.55
C SER A 2 3.47 -15.29 -25.27
N GLU A 3 4.14 -14.70 -26.26
CA GLU A 3 4.74 -13.37 -26.13
C GLU A 3 3.71 -12.29 -25.73
N TYR A 4 2.47 -12.44 -26.23
CA TYR A 4 1.32 -11.63 -25.83
C TYR A 4 1.07 -11.67 -24.31
N ASN A 5 1.10 -12.86 -23.70
CA ASN A 5 0.89 -13.04 -22.26
C ASN A 5 2.03 -12.41 -21.44
N ILE A 6 3.27 -12.48 -21.93
CA ILE A 6 4.43 -11.86 -21.26
C ILE A 6 4.31 -10.32 -21.30
N ARG A 7 4.07 -9.74 -22.48
CA ARG A 7 3.91 -8.28 -22.63
C ARG A 7 2.76 -7.75 -21.78
N LYS A 8 1.65 -8.49 -21.71
CA LYS A 8 0.53 -8.14 -20.83
C LYS A 8 0.93 -8.19 -19.36
N GLY A 9 1.57 -9.27 -18.91
CA GLY A 9 2.03 -9.39 -17.52
C GLY A 9 2.95 -8.25 -17.10
N LEU A 10 3.87 -7.82 -17.97
CA LEU A 10 4.76 -6.68 -17.70
C LEU A 10 4.01 -5.36 -17.55
N LYS A 11 2.94 -5.13 -18.32
CA LYS A 11 2.10 -3.93 -18.17
C LYS A 11 1.36 -3.91 -16.83
N VAL A 12 0.79 -5.06 -16.43
CA VAL A 12 0.08 -5.21 -15.15
C VAL A 12 1.05 -4.98 -13.99
N ALA A 13 2.19 -5.67 -14.00
CA ALA A 13 3.24 -5.45 -13.00
C ALA A 13 3.71 -3.99 -12.97
N GLY A 14 3.94 -3.38 -14.14
CA GLY A 14 4.35 -1.98 -14.25
C GLY A 14 3.32 -1.00 -13.66
N ALA A 15 2.03 -1.21 -13.89
CA ALA A 15 0.97 -0.37 -13.34
C ALA A 15 0.94 -0.45 -11.80
N GLY A 16 0.97 -1.67 -11.25
CA GLY A 16 1.05 -1.89 -9.80
C GLY A 16 2.32 -1.30 -9.17
N PHE A 17 3.46 -1.43 -9.83
CA PHE A 17 4.72 -0.84 -9.39
C PHE A 17 4.65 0.69 -9.32
N ILE A 18 4.19 1.35 -10.39
CA ILE A 18 4.09 2.82 -10.45
C ILE A 18 3.09 3.36 -9.43
N ALA A 19 1.93 2.72 -9.28
CA ALA A 19 0.95 3.10 -8.26
C ALA A 19 1.53 2.97 -6.84
N SER A 20 2.25 1.87 -6.58
CA SER A 20 2.91 1.62 -5.29
C SER A 20 4.07 2.59 -5.04
N LEU A 21 4.80 3.00 -6.07
CA LEU A 21 5.84 4.02 -6.01
C LEU A 21 5.28 5.38 -5.65
N ALA A 22 4.17 5.79 -6.26
CA ALA A 22 3.52 7.05 -5.91
C ALA A 22 3.08 7.08 -4.43
N MET A 23 2.46 6.00 -3.95
CA MET A 23 2.12 5.83 -2.53
C MET A 23 3.38 5.87 -1.66
N PHE A 24 4.44 5.16 -2.03
CA PHE A 24 5.71 5.13 -1.29
C PHE A 24 6.32 6.52 -1.17
N LEU A 25 6.35 7.30 -2.25
CA LEU A 25 6.89 8.66 -2.23
C LEU A 25 6.09 9.57 -1.28
N LEU A 26 4.76 9.47 -1.26
CA LEU A 26 3.94 10.23 -0.31
C LEU A 26 4.24 9.86 1.15
N ILE A 27 4.39 8.56 1.43
CA ILE A 27 4.77 8.06 2.76
C ILE A 27 6.18 8.55 3.12
N PHE A 28 7.15 8.41 2.21
CA PHE A 28 8.53 8.81 2.41
C PHE A 28 8.64 10.30 2.72
N LEU A 29 7.96 11.15 1.94
CA LEU A 29 7.90 12.60 2.19
C LEU A 29 7.25 12.91 3.53
N GLY A 30 6.16 12.21 3.87
CA GLY A 30 5.45 12.42 5.13
C GLY A 30 6.25 12.05 6.37
N ILE A 31 7.07 11.00 6.30
CA ILE A 31 7.95 10.58 7.39
C ILE A 31 9.19 11.46 7.45
N ASN A 32 9.92 11.61 6.34
CA ASN A 32 11.32 12.05 6.37
C ASN A 32 11.52 13.54 6.03
N VAL A 33 10.52 14.21 5.44
CA VAL A 33 10.67 15.59 4.95
C VAL A 33 9.71 16.54 5.64
N LEU A 34 8.44 16.12 5.73
CA LEU A 34 7.35 16.97 6.22
C LEU A 34 6.92 16.65 7.66
N GLU A 35 7.40 15.55 8.24
CA GLU A 35 7.18 15.11 9.63
C GLU A 35 5.70 15.08 10.09
N PHE A 36 4.76 14.96 9.14
CA PHE A 36 3.32 14.88 9.40
C PHE A 36 2.80 13.44 9.42
N ALA A 37 3.62 12.47 9.01
CA ALA A 37 3.22 11.07 9.05
C ALA A 37 2.87 10.65 10.49
N PRO A 38 1.85 9.81 10.67
CA PRO A 38 1.41 9.38 11.99
C PRO A 38 2.22 8.22 12.54
N PHE A 39 3.17 7.68 11.78
CA PHE A 39 4.04 6.56 12.12
C PHE A 39 5.49 6.88 11.74
N ASN A 40 6.44 6.29 12.44
CA ASN A 40 7.88 6.52 12.22
C ASN A 40 8.44 5.71 11.05
N VAL A 41 7.85 4.55 10.75
CA VAL A 41 8.28 3.67 9.67
C VAL A 41 7.08 3.25 8.81
N PRO A 42 7.27 2.95 7.51
CA PRO A 42 6.18 2.48 6.67
C PRO A 42 5.65 1.11 7.15
N PRO A 43 4.38 0.77 6.86
CA PRO A 43 3.77 -0.49 7.31
C PRO A 43 4.53 -1.76 6.92
N SER A 44 5.22 -1.79 5.77
CA SER A 44 6.05 -2.94 5.37
C SER A 44 7.28 -3.11 6.27
N ALA A 45 7.89 -2.01 6.70
CA ALA A 45 9.00 -2.05 7.65
C ALA A 45 8.52 -2.40 9.06
N ALA A 46 7.37 -1.87 9.51
CA ALA A 46 6.78 -2.21 10.80
C ALA A 46 6.48 -3.72 10.91
N PHE A 47 5.99 -4.33 9.83
CA PHE A 47 5.74 -5.77 9.79
C PHE A 47 7.02 -6.60 9.86
N LEU A 48 8.05 -6.24 9.09
CA LEU A 48 9.33 -6.94 9.16
C LEU A 48 10.01 -6.77 10.53
N TYR A 49 9.90 -5.59 11.14
CA TYR A 49 10.38 -5.34 12.50
C TYR A 49 9.76 -6.31 13.50
N ASN A 50 8.44 -6.56 13.43
CA ASN A 50 7.77 -7.56 14.28
C ASN A 50 8.21 -9.01 14.01
N LEU A 51 8.80 -9.29 12.85
CA LEU A 51 9.41 -10.57 12.53
C LEU A 51 10.89 -10.63 12.93
N GLY A 52 11.43 -9.59 13.56
CA GLY A 52 12.85 -9.49 13.90
C GLY A 52 13.76 -9.20 12.70
N VAL A 53 13.21 -8.67 11.61
CA VAL A 53 13.94 -8.39 10.37
C VAL A 53 14.03 -6.88 10.15
N GLU A 54 15.20 -6.32 10.42
CA GLU A 54 15.47 -4.88 10.28
C GLU A 54 16.25 -4.58 9.00
N ASN A 55 15.64 -4.87 7.84
CA ASN A 55 16.27 -4.62 6.54
C ASN A 55 15.37 -3.79 5.61
N GLN A 56 15.86 -2.60 5.24
CA GLN A 56 15.10 -1.66 4.41
C GLN A 56 14.86 -2.16 2.99
N ILE A 57 15.78 -2.90 2.40
CA ILE A 57 15.63 -3.45 1.04
C ILE A 57 14.48 -4.46 1.05
N TYR A 58 14.39 -5.31 2.07
CA TYR A 58 13.29 -6.26 2.19
C TYR A 58 11.94 -5.57 2.38
N ALA A 59 11.89 -4.48 3.15
CA ALA A 59 10.67 -3.68 3.31
C ALA A 59 10.21 -3.04 1.99
N LEU A 60 11.15 -2.57 1.16
CA LEU A 60 10.86 -2.04 -0.17
C LEU A 60 10.38 -3.14 -1.12
N LEU A 61 11.07 -4.28 -1.15
CA LEU A 61 10.68 -5.42 -1.98
C LEU A 61 9.27 -5.89 -1.62
N LEU A 62 8.94 -6.01 -0.33
CA LEU A 62 7.61 -6.37 0.14
C LEU A 62 6.56 -5.37 -0.35
N HIS A 63 6.81 -4.07 -0.17
CA HIS A 63 5.88 -3.00 -0.58
C HIS A 63 5.58 -3.01 -2.08
N PHE A 64 6.63 -3.11 -2.91
CA PHE A 64 6.46 -3.13 -4.36
C PHE A 64 5.87 -4.44 -4.88
N ALA A 65 6.30 -5.59 -4.33
CA ALA A 65 5.73 -6.88 -4.67
C ALA A 65 4.24 -6.94 -4.35
N TYR A 66 3.84 -6.41 -3.19
CA TYR A 66 2.43 -6.30 -2.81
C TYR A 66 1.63 -5.41 -3.77
N GLY A 67 2.17 -4.24 -4.13
CA GLY A 67 1.54 -3.35 -5.10
C GLY A 67 1.34 -3.97 -6.49
N MET A 68 2.35 -4.71 -6.98
CA MET A 68 2.26 -5.47 -8.23
C MET A 68 1.26 -6.62 -8.14
N PHE A 69 1.28 -7.37 -7.04
CA PHE A 69 0.35 -8.47 -6.78
C PHE A 69 -1.10 -8.01 -6.87
N TRP A 70 -1.46 -6.88 -6.24
CA TRP A 70 -2.83 -6.38 -6.27
C TRP A 70 -3.27 -5.81 -7.62
N SER A 71 -2.35 -5.36 -8.47
CA SER A 71 -2.67 -5.05 -9.87
C SER A 71 -3.07 -6.32 -10.64
N PHE A 72 -2.35 -7.44 -10.44
CA PHE A 72 -2.77 -8.72 -11.00
C PHE A 72 -4.15 -9.14 -10.48
N VAL A 73 -4.38 -9.06 -9.17
CA VAL A 73 -5.69 -9.38 -8.59
C VAL A 73 -6.79 -8.51 -9.20
N LEU A 74 -6.57 -7.21 -9.36
CA LEU A 74 -7.55 -6.30 -9.99
C LEU A 74 -7.91 -6.77 -11.41
N VAL A 75 -6.89 -6.99 -12.25
CA VAL A 75 -7.08 -7.36 -13.66
C VAL A 75 -7.77 -8.72 -13.80
N TYR A 76 -7.39 -9.71 -12.98
CA TYR A 76 -7.99 -11.04 -13.04
C TYR A 76 -9.39 -11.11 -12.42
N THR A 77 -9.67 -10.31 -11.39
CA THR A 77 -11.00 -10.27 -10.76
C THR A 77 -12.03 -9.65 -11.69
N PHE A 78 -11.63 -8.66 -12.49
CA PHE A 78 -12.54 -7.93 -13.39
C PHE A 78 -12.35 -8.25 -14.87
N GLU A 79 -11.68 -9.36 -15.20
CA GLU A 79 -11.52 -9.86 -16.57
C GLU A 79 -11.04 -8.79 -17.59
N GLU A 80 -10.10 -7.94 -17.17
CA GLU A 80 -9.56 -6.80 -17.93
C GLU A 80 -10.51 -5.61 -18.13
N ASP A 81 -11.74 -5.64 -17.63
CA ASP A 81 -12.60 -4.45 -17.54
C ASP A 81 -12.22 -3.62 -16.30
N THR A 82 -10.97 -3.17 -16.26
CA THR A 82 -10.43 -2.38 -15.15
C THR A 82 -10.78 -0.91 -15.33
N THR A 83 -11.43 -0.32 -14.33
CA THR A 83 -11.76 1.11 -14.28
C THR A 83 -11.24 1.75 -12.99
N ILE A 84 -11.15 3.08 -12.96
CA ILE A 84 -10.81 3.84 -11.74
C ILE A 84 -11.73 3.46 -10.58
N LYS A 85 -13.04 3.28 -10.83
CA LYS A 85 -14.01 2.91 -9.80
C LYS A 85 -13.70 1.55 -9.18
N LYS A 86 -13.37 0.55 -10.01
CA LYS A 86 -13.02 -0.81 -9.54
C LYS A 86 -11.69 -0.83 -8.77
N ALA A 87 -10.71 -0.04 -9.22
CA ALA A 87 -9.44 0.09 -8.52
C ALA A 87 -9.56 0.84 -7.18
N LEU A 88 -10.41 1.87 -7.10
CA LEU A 88 -10.74 2.54 -5.83
C LEU A 88 -11.50 1.62 -4.88
N LEU A 89 -12.44 0.81 -5.38
CA LEU A 89 -13.11 -0.20 -4.56
C LEU A 89 -12.07 -1.17 -3.97
N LEU A 90 -11.18 -1.70 -4.80
CA LEU A 90 -10.09 -2.56 -4.34
C LEU A 90 -9.22 -1.87 -3.29
N SER A 91 -8.77 -0.63 -3.53
CA SER A 91 -7.88 0.05 -2.60
C SER A 91 -8.54 0.40 -1.26
N ILE A 92 -9.84 0.70 -1.25
CA ILE A 92 -10.63 0.86 -0.02
C ILE A 92 -10.75 -0.49 0.69
N THR A 93 -10.99 -1.59 -0.01
CA THR A 93 -11.00 -2.94 0.59
C THR A 93 -9.65 -3.28 1.21
N LEU A 94 -8.54 -2.97 0.54
CA LEU A 94 -7.19 -3.16 1.08
C LEU A 94 -6.91 -2.29 2.29
N TRP A 95 -7.41 -1.05 2.28
CA TRP A 95 -7.32 -0.17 3.44
C TRP A 95 -8.11 -0.71 4.64
N VAL A 96 -9.34 -1.19 4.43
CA VAL A 96 -10.13 -1.85 5.49
C VAL A 96 -9.40 -3.10 6.01
N PHE A 97 -8.86 -3.92 5.10
CA PHE A 97 -8.05 -5.08 5.48
C PHE A 97 -6.81 -4.65 6.31
N MET A 98 -6.13 -3.58 5.90
CA MET A 98 -5.03 -3.02 6.66
C MET A 98 -5.49 -2.61 8.08
N MET A 99 -6.63 -1.94 8.21
CA MET A 99 -7.13 -1.47 9.51
C MET A 99 -7.55 -2.59 10.45
N LEU A 100 -8.12 -3.67 9.91
CA LEU A 100 -8.71 -4.76 10.68
C LEU A 100 -7.76 -5.93 10.91
N VAL A 101 -6.79 -6.14 10.04
CA VAL A 101 -5.89 -7.30 10.09
C VAL A 101 -4.45 -6.86 10.26
N TYR A 102 -3.93 -6.09 9.31
CA TYR A 102 -2.50 -5.77 9.28
C TYR A 102 -2.08 -4.88 10.45
N SER A 103 -2.88 -3.85 10.76
CA SER A 103 -2.64 -2.88 11.83
C SER A 103 -2.59 -3.55 13.21
N PRO A 104 -3.54 -4.43 13.59
CA PRO A 104 -3.38 -5.28 14.79
C PRO A 104 -2.12 -6.14 14.78
N LEU A 105 -1.79 -6.80 13.66
CA LEU A 105 -0.62 -7.69 13.56
C LEU A 105 0.70 -6.96 13.82
N ILE A 106 0.80 -5.68 13.43
CA ILE A 106 1.99 -4.86 13.68
C ILE A 106 2.00 -4.13 15.03
N GLY A 107 1.01 -4.39 15.89
CA GLY A 107 0.90 -3.78 17.23
C GLY A 107 0.22 -2.41 17.25
N TRP A 108 -0.26 -1.91 16.10
CA TRP A 108 -0.99 -0.63 16.02
C TRP A 108 -2.47 -0.77 16.40
N GLY A 109 -2.98 -1.99 16.52
CA GLY A 109 -4.37 -2.26 16.92
C GLY A 109 -5.39 -1.98 15.80
N ILE A 110 -6.67 -2.26 16.09
CA ILE A 110 -7.77 -2.09 15.11
C ILE A 110 -7.96 -0.60 14.86
N PHE A 111 -7.90 -0.17 13.59
CA PHE A 111 -7.97 1.25 13.21
C PHE A 111 -6.94 2.16 13.90
N GLY A 112 -5.84 1.61 14.44
CA GLY A 112 -4.86 2.39 15.19
C GLY A 112 -5.21 2.57 16.68
N PHE A 113 -6.20 1.85 17.20
CA PHE A 113 -6.51 1.78 18.64
C PHE A 113 -5.74 0.63 19.28
N GLY A 114 -4.42 0.77 19.35
CA GLY A 114 -3.49 -0.19 19.96
C GLY A 114 -2.67 0.44 21.10
N TYR A 115 -1.59 -0.22 21.47
CA TYR A 115 -0.65 0.28 22.48
C TYR A 115 0.47 1.14 21.85
N ALA A 116 0.51 1.28 20.53
CA ALA A 116 1.59 1.95 19.80
C ALA A 116 1.84 3.41 20.21
N GLN A 117 0.81 4.10 20.70
CA GLN A 117 0.86 5.46 21.23
C GLN A 117 1.60 5.54 22.58
N SER A 118 1.70 4.43 23.31
CA SER A 118 2.38 4.35 24.61
C SER A 118 3.88 4.08 24.50
N LEU A 119 4.36 3.79 23.27
CA LEU A 119 5.78 3.59 23.00
C LEU A 119 6.53 4.92 23.05
N ALA A 120 7.84 4.84 23.24
CA ALA A 120 8.69 6.02 23.15
C ALA A 120 8.56 6.68 21.76
N PRO A 121 8.59 8.01 21.64
CA PRO A 121 8.38 8.70 20.36
C PRO A 121 9.38 8.32 19.25
N ASP A 122 10.56 7.84 19.59
CA ASP A 122 11.62 7.38 18.69
C ASP A 122 11.53 5.87 18.36
N HIS A 123 10.64 5.14 19.03
CA HIS A 123 10.45 3.72 18.77
C HIS A 123 9.92 3.49 17.34
N PRO A 124 10.42 2.49 16.57
CA PRO A 124 10.00 2.28 15.18
C PRO A 124 8.49 2.11 15.00
N LEU A 125 7.85 1.39 15.93
CA LEU A 125 6.40 1.15 15.91
C LEU A 125 5.54 2.26 16.55
N PHE A 126 6.14 3.38 16.97
CA PHE A 126 5.37 4.46 17.57
C PHE A 126 4.32 5.02 16.60
N LEU A 127 3.11 5.27 17.14
CA LEU A 127 2.01 5.90 16.40
C LEU A 127 1.64 7.22 17.08
N LYS A 128 1.81 8.33 16.36
CA LYS A 128 1.57 9.69 16.86
C LYS A 128 0.09 9.97 17.14
N GLY A 129 -0.82 9.38 16.35
CA GLY A 129 -2.25 9.63 16.51
C GLY A 129 -3.14 8.75 15.63
N THR A 130 -4.24 8.29 16.21
CA THR A 130 -5.20 7.40 15.55
C THR A 130 -5.95 8.08 14.40
N ALA A 131 -6.42 9.31 14.61
CA ALA A 131 -7.17 10.03 13.57
C ALA A 131 -6.30 10.32 12.33
N SER A 132 -5.08 10.80 12.54
CA SER A 132 -4.13 11.04 11.44
C SER A 132 -3.72 9.74 10.76
N TYR A 133 -3.53 8.65 11.50
CA TYR A 133 -3.32 7.32 10.95
C TYR A 133 -4.43 6.90 9.99
N ILE A 134 -5.68 6.94 10.41
CA ILE A 134 -6.85 6.58 9.59
C ILE A 134 -6.91 7.44 8.32
N ILE A 135 -6.81 8.77 8.47
CA ILE A 135 -6.96 9.71 7.36
C ILE A 135 -5.81 9.57 6.36
N ILE A 136 -4.56 9.62 6.83
CA ILE A 136 -3.39 9.61 5.95
C ILE A 136 -3.29 8.27 5.21
N THR A 137 -3.50 7.16 5.90
CA THR A 137 -3.48 5.83 5.26
C THR A 137 -4.60 5.69 4.23
N LEU A 138 -5.80 6.21 4.51
CA LEU A 138 -6.89 6.20 3.53
C LEU A 138 -6.52 7.01 2.29
N LEU A 139 -5.99 8.23 2.48
CA LEU A 139 -5.60 9.11 1.37
C LEU A 139 -4.55 8.44 0.47
N VAL A 140 -3.52 7.82 1.03
CA VAL A 140 -2.51 7.15 0.19
C VAL A 140 -3.10 5.94 -0.55
N HIS A 141 -4.04 5.21 0.03
CA HIS A 141 -4.75 4.12 -0.66
C HIS A 141 -5.66 4.62 -1.79
N LEU A 142 -6.30 5.78 -1.61
CA LEU A 142 -7.09 6.40 -2.67
C LEU A 142 -6.18 6.85 -3.83
N VAL A 143 -5.01 7.42 -3.53
CA VAL A 143 -4.00 7.77 -4.56
C VAL A 143 -3.53 6.52 -5.30
N TYR A 144 -3.19 5.45 -4.59
CA TYR A 144 -2.81 4.17 -5.20
C TYR A 144 -3.91 3.63 -6.11
N GLY A 145 -5.16 3.54 -5.62
CA GLY A 145 -6.29 3.04 -6.40
C GLY A 145 -6.58 3.90 -7.64
N TYR A 146 -6.47 5.22 -7.51
CA TYR A 146 -6.66 6.13 -8.65
C TYR A 146 -5.61 5.92 -9.73
N ILE A 147 -4.32 5.92 -9.37
CA ILE A 147 -3.21 5.73 -10.32
C ILE A 147 -3.29 4.34 -10.95
N LEU A 148 -3.49 3.31 -10.14
CA LEU A 148 -3.63 1.94 -10.61
C LEU A 148 -4.76 1.82 -11.65
N GLY A 149 -5.96 2.29 -11.31
CA GLY A 149 -7.10 2.22 -12.22
C GLY A 149 -6.93 3.07 -13.47
N PHE A 150 -6.26 4.22 -13.37
CA PHE A 150 -5.93 5.06 -14.53
C PHE A 150 -4.97 4.36 -15.50
N LEU A 151 -3.94 3.69 -14.98
CA LEU A 151 -2.95 2.98 -15.78
C LEU A 151 -3.54 1.69 -16.37
N ASP A 152 -4.20 0.86 -15.54
CA ASP A 152 -4.76 -0.41 -15.99
C ASP A 152 -5.84 -0.21 -17.05
N SER A 153 -6.73 0.77 -16.89
CA SER A 153 -7.76 1.10 -17.90
C SER A 153 -7.17 1.54 -19.25
N ARG A 154 -5.97 2.13 -19.27
CA ARG A 154 -5.31 2.60 -20.50
C ARG A 154 -4.40 1.56 -21.13
N TRP A 155 -3.75 0.73 -20.33
CA TRP A 155 -2.71 -0.18 -20.79
C TRP A 155 -3.21 -1.59 -21.08
N ILE A 156 -4.26 -2.00 -20.36
CA ILE A 156 -4.81 -3.36 -20.34
C ILE A 156 -6.31 -3.37 -20.67
N GLY A 157 -7.04 -2.35 -20.22
CA GLY A 157 -8.49 -2.22 -20.40
C GLY A 157 -8.98 -2.59 -21.80
N LYS A 158 -9.97 -3.49 -21.89
CA LYS A 158 -10.67 -3.74 -23.16
C LYS A 158 -11.35 -2.43 -23.59
N LYS A 159 -11.03 -1.98 -24.80
CA LYS A 159 -11.78 -0.90 -25.46
C LYS A 159 -13.12 -1.39 -25.95
#